data_AF-A0A917AJM9-F1
#
_entry.id   AF-A0A917AJM9-F1
#
_cell.length_a   1.000
_cell.length_b   1.000
_cell.length_c   1.000
_cell.angle_alpha   90.00
_cell.angle_beta   90.00
_cell.angle_gamma   90.00
#
_symmetry.space_group_name_H-M   'P 1'
#
loop_
_entity.id
_entity.type
_entity.pdbx_description
1 polymer ?
#
loop_
_entity_poly.entity_id
_entity_poly.type
_entity_poly.pdbx_seq_one_letter_code
_entity_poly.pdbx_strand_id
1 'polypeptide(L)' 'MKYICILFEDGKYYIVTSKEGEVVNPKVEITKEAADELIKAGAPLCEE' A
#
# COMPACT_ATOMS: atom_id res chain seq x y z
N MET A 1 11.17 11.39 2.52
CA MET A 1 10.67 10.56 3.65
C MET A 1 10.19 9.22 3.09
N LYS A 2 10.47 8.11 3.77
CA LYS A 2 9.90 6.79 3.41
C LYS A 2 8.57 6.64 4.14
N TYR A 3 7.51 6.30 3.43
CA TYR A 3 6.20 5.99 4.02
C TYR A 3 5.65 4.69 3.44
N ILE A 4 4.84 4.01 4.22
CA ILE A 4 4.15 2.79 3.79
C ILE A 4 2.77 3.22 3.31
N CYS A 5 2.35 2.71 2.15
CA CYS A 5 1.01 2.94 1.61
C CYS A 5 0.46 1.66 0.99
N ILE A 6 -0.86 1.63 0.81
CA ILE A 6 -1.58 0.51 0.20
C ILE A 6 -1.79 0.82 -1.29
N LEU A 7 -1.29 -0.05 -2.15
CA LEU A 7 -1.43 0.01 -3.59
C LEU A 7 -2.48 -1.02 -4.03
N PHE A 8 -3.39 -0.62 -4.91
CA PHE A 8 -4.33 -1.53 -5.57
C PHE A 8 -3.97 -1.64 -7.05
N GLU A 9 -3.51 -2.82 -7.46
CA GLU A 9 -3.00 -3.08 -8.81
C GLU A 9 -3.48 -4.47 -9.24
N ASP A 10 -3.99 -4.60 -10.47
CA ASP A 10 -4.48 -5.88 -11.02
C ASP A 10 -5.50 -6.63 -10.13
N GLY A 11 -6.37 -5.89 -9.43
CA GLY A 11 -7.39 -6.49 -8.56
C GLY A 11 -6.87 -6.99 -7.20
N LYS A 12 -5.59 -6.73 -6.90
CA LYS A 12 -4.91 -7.17 -5.67
C LYS A 12 -4.42 -5.97 -4.86
N TYR A 13 -4.35 -6.15 -3.55
CA TYR A 13 -3.85 -5.13 -2.63
C TYR A 13 -2.41 -5.44 -2.25
N TYR A 14 -1.57 -4.43 -2.22
CA TYR A 14 -0.17 -4.56 -1.84
C TYR A 14 0.20 -3.50 -0.79
N ILE A 15 1.00 -3.90 0.17
CA ILE A 15 1.74 -2.96 1.01
C ILE A 15 3.04 -2.64 0.30
N VAL A 16 3.28 -1.35 0.07
CA VAL A 16 4.50 -0.88 -0.58
C VAL A 16 5.14 0.23 0.26
N THR A 17 6.46 0.31 0.20
CA THR A 17 7.18 1.45 0.78
C THR A 17 7.41 2.46 -0.34
N SER A 18 6.84 3.66 -0.22
CA SER A 18 7.12 4.76 -1.14
C SER A 18 8.17 5.70 -0.55
N LYS A 19 9.07 6.19 -1.39
CA LYS A 19 10.03 7.24 -1.05
C LYS A 19 9.98 8.29 -2.17
N GLU A 20 9.50 9.49 -1.85
CA GLU A 20 9.60 10.65 -2.76
C GLU A 20 9.09 10.36 -4.19
N GLY A 21 7.98 9.62 -4.33
CA GLY A 21 7.38 9.25 -5.62
C GLY A 21 7.91 7.94 -6.23
N GLU A 22 8.88 7.28 -5.61
CA GLU A 22 9.36 5.97 -6.03
C GLU A 22 8.86 4.85 -5.12
N VAL A 23 8.21 3.84 -5.72
CA VAL A 23 7.87 2.59 -5.03
C VAL A 23 9.17 1.80 -4.81
N VAL A 24 9.63 1.76 -3.56
CA VAL A 24 10.81 1.01 -3.14
C VAL A 24 10.37 -0.36 -2.64
N ASN A 25 10.70 -1.39 -3.40
CA ASN A 25 10.42 -2.80 -3.09
C ASN A 25 10.81 -3.20 -1.65
N PRO A 26 10.13 -4.21 -1.06
CA PRO A 26 9.19 -5.16 -1.71
C PRO A 26 7.71 -4.72 -1.69
N LYS A 27 6.97 -5.06 -2.76
CA LYS A 27 5.50 -5.11 -2.75
C LYS A 27 5.06 -6.39 -2.03
N VAL A 28 4.26 -6.27 -0.97
CA VAL A 28 3.73 -7.41 -0.22
C VAL A 28 2.25 -7.54 -0.50
N GLU A 29 1.84 -8.60 -1.20
CA GLU A 29 0.42 -8.88 -1.46
C GLU A 29 -0.30 -9.15 -0.14
N ILE A 30 -1.45 -8.51 0.04
CA ILE A 30 -2.33 -8.68 1.19
C ILE A 30 -3.76 -8.99 0.71
N THR A 31 -4.53 -9.62 1.58
CA THR A 31 -5.96 -9.86 1.32
C THR A 31 -6.74 -8.55 1.38
N LYS A 32 -7.90 -8.53 0.73
CA LYS A 32 -8.83 -7.39 0.79
C LYS A 32 -9.24 -7.07 2.23
N GLU A 33 -9.47 -8.08 3.06
CA GLU A 33 -9.82 -7.90 4.49
C GLU A 33 -8.70 -7.19 5.25
N ALA A 34 -7.45 -7.60 5.06
CA ALA A 34 -6.31 -6.95 5.68
C ALA A 34 -6.13 -5.51 5.18
N ALA A 35 -6.36 -5.26 3.89
CA ALA A 35 -6.30 -3.92 3.32
C ALA A 35 -7.37 -3.01 3.93
N ASP A 36 -8.62 -3.50 4.06
CA ASP A 36 -9.74 -2.75 4.62
C ASP A 36 -9.50 -2.36 6.09
N GLU A 37 -8.95 -3.27 6.90
CA GLU A 37 -8.59 -2.99 8.29
C GLU A 37 -7.47 -1.95 8.40
N LEU A 38 -6.47 -2.00 7.51
CA LEU A 38 -5.40 -1.00 7.48
C LEU A 38 -5.92 0.37 7.02
N ILE A 39 -6.81 0.42 6.02
CA ILE A 39 -7.45 1.66 5.56
C ILE A 39 -8.29 2.27 6.68
N LYS A 40 -9.09 1.46 7.40
CA LYS A 40 -9.84 1.92 8.60
C LYS A 40 -8.92 2.43 9.71
N ALA A 41 -7.74 1.81 9.88
CA ALA A 41 -6.74 2.25 10.83
C ALA A 41 -6.01 3.54 10.40
N GLY A 42 -6.29 4.06 9.20
CA GLY A 42 -5.72 5.31 8.66
C GLY A 42 -4.47 5.11 7.81
N ALA A 43 -4.19 3.89 7.32
CA ALA A 43 -3.12 3.68 6.37
C ALA A 43 -3.44 4.41 5.04
N PRO A 44 -2.51 5.21 4.51
CA PRO A 44 -2.74 5.94 3.26
C PRO A 44 -2.75 4.98 2.07
N LEU A 45 -3.60 5.28 1.09
CA LEU A 45 -3.49 4.68 -0.25
C LEU A 45 -2.32 5.33 -0.98
N CYS A 46 -1.62 4.57 -1.82
CA CYS A 46 -0.64 5.16 -2.73
C CYS A 46 -1.42 5.91 -3.82
N GLU A 47 -1.31 7.24 -3.86
CA GLU A 47 -1.79 8.03 -4.99
C GLU A 47 -0.90 7.73 -6.21
N GLU A 48 -1.52 7.47 -7.37
CA GLU A 48 -0.84 7.34 -8.68
C GLU A 48 -0.19 8.66 -9.12
#